data_AF-A0A954JDA4-F1
#
_entry.id   AF-A0A954JDA4-F1
#
_cell.length_a   1.000
_cell.length_b   1.000
_cell.length_c   1.000
_cell.angle_alpha   90.00
_cell.angle_beta   90.00
_cell.angle_gamma   90.00
#
_symmetry.space_group_name_H-M   'P 1'
#
loop_
_entity.id
_entity.type
_entity.pdbx_description
1 polymer ?
#
loop_
_entity_poly.entity_id
_entity_poly.type
_entity_poly.pdbx_seq_one_letter_code
_entity_poly.pdbx_strand_id
1 'polypeptide(L)'
;MNKISGILCLLLISLSCKAALAQPNEKAEFQVRASEINPQAKEHPEIGFTFTDDKGKPIDMQHAAFDPRARSRGQLVIWLMGHNQALFDRVTSYGLHAIQPHYANRWFSLIDAKSRDDGTSLGKIRLEAATGEDFSPLVEIPQPDGMKARSVQFVKWLAEKHPAGRWEQFLTRDKNDLRWERVIVAGISHGSTTAARFAKHQRVARVVMLSGPRDQLESWQGFESVTPENCYFGFTHVLDTGWTGDHYCRSWQMLGLNKFGPLVDVDQTPFPYGNSRRLITNGDVGNNPNRAHGAAAPGGSAVKAADGSLLHEDVWRYLFTHPVGRTGDPVPFDADCTMDLKN
;
A
#
# COMPACT_ATOMS: atom_id res chain seq x y z
N MET A 1 -71.18 0.75 -14.86
CA MET A 1 -70.35 1.85 -14.35
C MET A 1 -69.22 1.25 -13.53
N ASN A 2 -68.00 1.42 -14.04
CA ASN A 2 -66.67 1.35 -13.45
C ASN A 2 -66.33 0.30 -12.37
N LYS A 3 -65.63 -0.75 -12.81
CA LYS A 3 -64.60 -1.43 -12.01
C LYS A 3 -63.30 -0.63 -12.15
N ILE A 4 -62.74 -0.14 -11.05
CA ILE A 4 -61.37 0.40 -10.99
C ILE A 4 -60.52 -0.65 -10.29
N SER A 5 -59.65 -1.30 -11.06
CA SER A 5 -58.56 -2.14 -10.56
C SER A 5 -57.29 -1.31 -10.69
N GLY A 6 -56.75 -0.85 -9.55
CA GLY A 6 -55.47 -0.14 -9.50
C GLY A 6 -54.34 -1.15 -9.42
N ILE A 7 -53.63 -1.35 -10.53
CA ILE A 7 -52.40 -2.13 -10.58
C ILE A 7 -51.28 -1.26 -9.98
N LEU A 8 -50.71 -1.75 -8.86
CA LEU A 8 -49.52 -1.21 -8.21
C LEU A 8 -48.31 -1.51 -9.11
N CYS A 9 -47.79 -0.50 -9.79
CA CYS A 9 -46.58 -0.62 -10.59
C CYS A 9 -45.36 -0.56 -9.66
N LEU A 10 -44.84 -1.73 -9.24
CA LEU A 10 -43.53 -1.82 -8.60
C LEU A 10 -42.46 -1.48 -9.65
N LEU A 11 -41.85 -0.29 -9.52
CA LEU A 11 -40.59 0.02 -10.20
C LEU A 11 -39.46 -0.79 -9.52
N LEU A 12 -39.10 -1.91 -10.11
CA LEU A 12 -37.83 -2.58 -9.84
C LEU A 12 -36.71 -1.75 -10.48
N ILE A 13 -36.06 -0.90 -9.69
CA ILE A 13 -34.79 -0.27 -10.08
C ILE A 13 -33.73 -1.37 -9.99
N SER A 14 -33.47 -2.03 -11.13
CA SER A 14 -32.32 -2.91 -11.27
C SER A 14 -31.06 -2.06 -11.34
N LEU A 15 -30.23 -2.11 -10.28
CA LEU A 15 -28.88 -1.56 -10.29
C LEU A 15 -28.04 -2.41 -11.25
N SER A 16 -28.04 -2.06 -12.53
CA SER A 16 -27.21 -2.72 -13.52
C SER A 16 -25.73 -2.42 -13.26
N CYS A 17 -25.01 -3.40 -12.72
CA CYS A 17 -23.55 -3.40 -12.70
C CYS A 17 -23.08 -3.54 -14.15
N LYS A 18 -22.93 -2.42 -14.87
CA LYS A 18 -22.28 -2.40 -16.18
C LYS A 18 -20.78 -2.59 -15.98
N ALA A 19 -20.36 -3.83 -15.80
CA ALA A 19 -19.02 -4.22 -16.19
C ALA A 19 -19.01 -4.26 -17.72
N ALA A 20 -18.60 -3.17 -18.38
CA ALA A 20 -18.15 -3.29 -19.75
C ALA A 20 -16.98 -4.30 -19.73
N LEU A 21 -17.14 -5.45 -20.38
CA LEU A 21 -16.02 -6.35 -20.61
C LEU A 21 -15.01 -5.56 -21.42
N ALA A 22 -13.87 -5.22 -20.81
CA ALA A 22 -12.76 -4.56 -21.51
C ALA A 22 -12.44 -5.36 -22.77
N GLN A 23 -12.20 -4.66 -23.89
CA GLN A 23 -11.73 -5.34 -25.09
C GLN A 23 -10.43 -6.11 -24.77
N PRO A 24 -10.13 -7.25 -25.41
CA PRO A 24 -9.02 -8.12 -25.03
C PRO A 24 -7.63 -7.46 -24.91
N ASN A 25 -7.45 -6.28 -25.51
CA ASN A 25 -6.20 -5.50 -25.54
C ASN A 25 -6.29 -4.15 -24.80
N GLU A 26 -7.30 -3.92 -23.98
CA GLU A 26 -7.44 -2.68 -23.21
C GLU A 26 -7.05 -2.88 -21.74
N LYS A 27 -6.57 -1.81 -21.11
CA LYS A 27 -6.36 -1.79 -19.66
C LYS A 27 -7.69 -2.09 -18.96
N ALA A 28 -7.69 -3.09 -18.09
CA ALA A 28 -8.85 -3.50 -17.32
C ALA A 28 -8.77 -2.94 -15.91
N GLU A 29 -9.88 -2.37 -15.44
CA GLU A 29 -10.04 -1.84 -14.09
C GLU A 29 -11.29 -2.46 -13.45
N PHE A 30 -11.18 -2.83 -12.18
CA PHE A 30 -12.25 -3.47 -11.43
C PHE A 30 -12.48 -2.75 -10.12
N GLN A 31 -13.75 -2.66 -9.76
CA GLN A 31 -14.18 -2.16 -8.45
C GLN A 31 -15.26 -3.08 -7.92
N VAL A 32 -15.15 -3.46 -6.64
CA VAL A 32 -16.14 -4.28 -5.96
C VAL A 32 -16.09 -4.00 -4.47
N ARG A 33 -17.23 -4.11 -3.79
CA ARG A 33 -17.29 -3.95 -2.33
C ARG A 33 -16.67 -5.16 -1.64
N ALA A 34 -15.91 -4.93 -0.58
CA ALA A 34 -15.35 -6.02 0.24
C ALA A 34 -16.45 -6.89 0.86
N SER A 35 -17.55 -6.27 1.29
CA SER A 35 -18.72 -6.96 1.83
C SER A 35 -19.49 -7.81 0.80
N GLU A 36 -19.40 -7.50 -0.49
CA GLU A 36 -20.09 -8.25 -1.55
C GLU A 36 -19.39 -9.57 -1.89
N ILE A 37 -18.05 -9.62 -1.76
CA ILE A 37 -17.24 -10.79 -2.16
C ILE A 37 -16.73 -11.61 -0.98
N ASN A 38 -16.89 -11.11 0.25
CA ASN A 38 -16.51 -11.82 1.46
C ASN A 38 -17.69 -11.77 2.47
N PRO A 39 -18.51 -12.83 2.56
CA PRO A 39 -19.61 -12.89 3.53
C PRO A 39 -19.18 -12.82 5.00
N GLN A 40 -17.90 -13.08 5.29
CA GLN A 40 -17.34 -12.97 6.64
C GLN A 40 -16.81 -11.56 6.96
N ALA A 41 -16.88 -10.64 5.99
CA ALA A 41 -16.53 -9.23 6.17
C ALA A 41 -17.36 -8.59 7.29
N LYS A 42 -16.71 -7.93 8.24
CA LYS A 42 -17.38 -7.14 9.27
C LYS A 42 -16.86 -5.72 9.37
N GLU A 43 -17.74 -4.87 9.89
CA GLU A 43 -17.40 -3.54 10.37
C GLU A 43 -16.79 -3.64 11.77
N HIS A 44 -15.94 -2.68 12.08
CA HIS A 44 -15.28 -2.48 13.37
C HIS A 44 -15.41 -1.01 13.78
N PRO A 45 -16.61 -0.53 14.17
CA PRO A 45 -16.84 0.87 14.53
C PRO A 45 -15.96 1.36 15.69
N GLU A 46 -15.56 0.46 16.58
CA GLU A 46 -14.65 0.71 17.71
C GLU A 46 -13.26 1.20 17.27
N ILE A 47 -12.82 0.85 16.06
CA ILE A 47 -11.59 1.37 15.44
C ILE A 47 -11.88 2.27 14.23
N GLY A 48 -13.11 2.79 14.10
CA GLY A 48 -13.51 3.70 13.03
C GLY A 48 -13.53 3.06 11.63
N PHE A 49 -13.66 1.73 11.55
CA PHE A 49 -13.69 1.00 10.28
C PHE A 49 -15.11 0.53 9.96
N THR A 50 -15.79 1.26 9.08
CA THR A 50 -17.17 0.99 8.66
C THR A 50 -17.23 0.73 7.15
N PHE A 51 -18.36 0.19 6.67
CA PHE A 51 -18.64 -0.06 5.26
C PHE A 51 -19.41 1.07 4.61
N THR A 52 -20.02 1.95 5.39
CA THR A 52 -20.64 3.18 4.90
C THR A 52 -20.15 4.41 5.65
N ASP A 53 -20.17 5.55 4.98
CA ASP A 53 -20.04 6.85 5.64
C ASP A 53 -21.32 7.23 6.39
N ASP A 54 -21.28 8.37 7.10
CA ASP A 54 -22.42 8.90 7.88
C ASP A 54 -23.67 9.18 7.03
N LYS A 55 -23.54 9.21 5.69
CA LYS A 55 -24.63 9.43 4.73
C LYS A 55 -25.11 8.12 4.09
N GLY A 56 -24.61 6.98 4.54
CA GLY A 56 -24.94 5.65 4.03
C GLY A 56 -24.28 5.31 2.70
N LYS A 57 -23.30 6.10 2.22
CA LYS A 57 -22.57 5.79 0.99
C LYS A 57 -21.56 4.68 1.25
N PRO A 58 -21.47 3.64 0.40
CA PRO A 58 -20.44 2.62 0.50
C PRO A 58 -19.02 3.20 0.47
N ILE A 59 -18.19 2.81 1.43
CA ILE A 59 -16.77 3.16 1.53
C ILE A 59 -15.86 1.91 1.59
N ASP A 60 -16.44 0.70 1.57
CA ASP A 60 -15.71 -0.57 1.53
C ASP A 60 -15.29 -1.02 0.12
N MET A 61 -15.11 -0.05 -0.79
CA MET A 61 -14.70 -0.33 -2.15
C MET A 61 -13.25 -0.82 -2.22
N GLN A 62 -13.04 -1.83 -3.05
CA GLN A 62 -11.73 -2.35 -3.41
C GLN A 62 -11.48 -2.07 -4.89
N HIS A 63 -10.22 -1.83 -5.26
CA HIS A 63 -9.84 -1.46 -6.61
C HIS A 63 -8.77 -2.39 -7.17
N ALA A 64 -8.88 -2.82 -8.42
CA ALA A 64 -7.86 -3.57 -9.11
C ALA A 64 -7.61 -3.03 -10.52
N ALA A 65 -6.39 -3.21 -11.02
CA ALA A 65 -6.06 -2.89 -12.41
C ALA A 65 -5.04 -3.86 -13.00
N PHE A 66 -5.14 -4.04 -14.31
CA PHE A 66 -4.25 -4.86 -15.14
C PHE A 66 -4.16 -4.26 -16.54
N ASP A 67 -2.97 -4.20 -17.13
CA ASP A 67 -2.78 -3.75 -18.51
C ASP A 67 -2.20 -4.89 -19.37
N PRO A 68 -3.00 -5.52 -20.27
CA PRO A 68 -2.52 -6.61 -21.13
C PRO A 68 -1.53 -6.13 -22.20
N ARG A 69 -1.40 -4.81 -22.44
CA ARG A 69 -0.46 -4.24 -23.43
C ARG A 69 0.96 -4.22 -22.90
N ALA A 70 1.14 -4.23 -21.58
CA ALA A 70 2.45 -4.31 -20.94
C ALA A 70 2.90 -5.77 -20.79
N ARG A 71 4.19 -6.03 -21.02
CA ARG A 71 4.75 -7.38 -20.82
C ARG A 71 4.62 -7.76 -19.34
N SER A 72 3.81 -8.79 -19.06
CA SER A 72 3.59 -9.24 -17.69
C SER A 72 4.88 -9.59 -16.97
N ARG A 73 5.00 -9.08 -15.74
CA ARG A 73 6.07 -9.39 -14.79
C ARG A 73 5.74 -10.56 -13.87
N GLY A 74 4.50 -11.06 -13.89
CA GLY A 74 4.04 -12.11 -12.98
C GLY A 74 4.11 -11.71 -11.50
N GLN A 75 3.91 -10.42 -11.19
CA GLN A 75 3.94 -9.88 -9.82
C GLN A 75 2.69 -9.05 -9.55
N LEU A 76 2.25 -9.08 -8.29
CA LEU A 76 1.06 -8.38 -7.79
C LEU A 76 1.47 -7.29 -6.82
N VAL A 77 1.05 -6.05 -7.07
CA VAL A 77 1.14 -4.94 -6.13
C VAL A 77 -0.10 -4.91 -5.25
N ILE A 78 0.10 -4.93 -3.93
CA ILE A 78 -0.93 -4.61 -2.95
C ILE A 78 -0.63 -3.21 -2.42
N TRP A 79 -1.53 -2.27 -2.70
CA TRP A 79 -1.44 -0.88 -2.26
C TRP A 79 -2.20 -0.67 -0.95
N LEU A 80 -1.49 -0.23 0.09
CA LEU A 80 -2.01 -0.09 1.45
C LEU A 80 -2.39 1.35 1.79
N MET A 81 -3.25 1.98 1.00
CA MET A 81 -3.92 3.25 1.31
C MET A 81 -5.17 3.37 0.43
N GLY A 82 -5.89 4.50 0.48
CA GLY A 82 -6.96 4.76 -0.47
C GLY A 82 -6.50 4.64 -1.93
N HIS A 83 -7.42 4.28 -2.82
CA HIS A 83 -7.14 4.09 -4.24
C HIS A 83 -6.36 5.27 -4.83
N ASN A 84 -5.27 4.97 -5.53
CA ASN A 84 -4.46 5.94 -6.23
C ASN A 84 -4.39 5.58 -7.71
N GLN A 85 -5.20 6.26 -8.52
CA GLN A 85 -5.27 6.03 -9.96
C GLN A 85 -3.93 6.25 -10.65
N ALA A 86 -3.23 7.35 -10.32
CA ALA A 86 -1.96 7.71 -10.94
C ALA A 86 -0.86 6.66 -10.66
N LEU A 87 -0.91 6.00 -9.50
CA LEU A 87 -0.04 4.87 -9.18
C LEU A 87 -0.45 3.62 -9.97
N PHE A 88 -1.74 3.32 -10.04
CA PHE A 88 -2.25 2.14 -10.74
C PHE A 88 -1.94 2.20 -12.24
N ASP A 89 -2.10 3.36 -12.87
CA ASP A 89 -1.69 3.61 -14.26
C ASP A 89 -0.22 3.25 -14.49
N ARG A 90 0.66 3.67 -13.59
CA ARG A 90 2.11 3.41 -13.67
C ARG A 90 2.45 1.96 -13.47
N VAL A 91 2.08 1.37 -12.34
CA VAL A 91 2.49 0.00 -12.02
C VAL A 91 1.95 -1.01 -13.05
N THR A 92 0.75 -0.78 -13.58
CA THR A 92 0.20 -1.61 -14.66
C THR A 92 0.93 -1.41 -15.98
N SER A 93 1.33 -0.18 -16.33
CA SER A 93 2.21 0.08 -17.48
C SER A 93 3.59 -0.59 -17.35
N TYR A 94 4.02 -0.90 -16.12
CA TYR A 94 5.26 -1.65 -15.85
C TYR A 94 5.07 -3.16 -15.98
N GLY A 95 3.87 -3.64 -16.31
CA GLY A 95 3.53 -5.06 -16.42
C GLY A 95 3.19 -5.72 -15.08
N LEU A 96 2.89 -4.94 -14.04
CA LEU A 96 2.46 -5.44 -12.73
C LEU A 96 0.92 -5.46 -12.65
N HIS A 97 0.38 -6.46 -11.97
CA HIS A 97 -1.02 -6.43 -11.52
C HIS A 97 -1.11 -5.57 -10.27
N ALA A 98 -2.24 -4.89 -10.05
CA ALA A 98 -2.43 -4.05 -8.88
C ALA A 98 -3.78 -4.30 -8.21
N ILE A 99 -3.79 -4.36 -6.88
CA ILE A 99 -4.99 -4.32 -6.04
C ILE A 99 -4.82 -3.31 -4.89
N GLN A 100 -5.93 -2.76 -4.44
CA GLN A 100 -6.09 -2.02 -3.20
C GLN A 100 -7.23 -2.68 -2.42
N PRO A 101 -6.93 -3.51 -1.41
CA PRO A 101 -7.95 -4.11 -0.56
C PRO A 101 -8.46 -3.10 0.47
N HIS A 102 -9.74 -3.21 0.82
CA HIS A 102 -10.33 -2.50 1.95
C HIS A 102 -10.16 -3.35 3.21
N TYR A 103 -9.32 -2.91 4.16
CA TYR A 103 -8.95 -3.64 5.37
C TYR A 103 -8.96 -2.74 6.59
N ALA A 104 -9.06 -3.33 7.79
CA ALA A 104 -9.23 -2.63 9.07
C ALA A 104 -8.03 -1.74 9.46
N ASN A 105 -7.93 -0.55 8.86
CA ASN A 105 -6.74 0.33 8.92
C ASN A 105 -6.99 1.72 9.52
N ARG A 106 -8.11 1.91 10.24
CA ARG A 106 -8.56 3.21 10.77
C ARG A 106 -8.23 3.44 12.26
N TRP A 107 -7.60 2.46 12.90
CA TRP A 107 -7.34 2.41 14.34
C TRP A 107 -6.38 3.51 14.87
N PHE A 108 -5.45 4.03 14.06
CA PHE A 108 -4.32 4.82 14.57
C PHE A 108 -4.72 6.06 15.39
N SER A 109 -5.73 6.82 14.96
CA SER A 109 -6.17 8.03 15.66
C SER A 109 -6.93 7.76 16.97
N LEU A 110 -7.26 6.50 17.25
CA LEU A 110 -8.05 6.08 18.41
C LEU A 110 -7.17 5.48 19.52
N ILE A 111 -5.89 5.24 19.25
CA ILE A 111 -4.94 4.77 20.25
C ILE A 111 -4.50 5.94 21.13
N ASP A 112 -4.60 5.75 22.44
CA ASP A 112 -4.20 6.76 23.42
C ASP A 112 -2.69 7.04 23.39
N ALA A 113 -2.29 8.21 23.86
CA ALA A 113 -0.88 8.63 23.79
C ALA A 113 0.06 7.69 24.54
N LYS A 114 -0.36 7.12 25.69
CA LYS A 114 0.50 6.22 26.46
C LYS A 114 0.77 4.94 25.69
N SER A 115 -0.27 4.33 25.12
CA SER A 115 -0.12 3.12 24.29
C SER A 115 0.62 3.41 22.99
N ARG A 116 0.35 4.55 22.34
CA ARG A 116 1.03 4.96 21.11
C ARG A 116 2.54 5.15 21.31
N ASP A 117 2.93 5.66 22.48
CA ASP A 117 4.29 6.08 22.76
C ASP A 117 5.08 5.06 23.63
N ASP A 118 4.52 3.86 23.90
CA ASP A 118 5.15 2.82 24.73
C ASP A 118 6.34 2.11 24.05
N GLY A 119 6.46 2.26 22.73
CA GLY A 119 7.55 1.69 21.91
C GLY A 119 7.31 0.25 21.43
N THR A 120 6.10 -0.30 21.55
CA THR A 120 5.77 -1.70 21.20
C THR A 120 4.37 -1.93 20.63
N SER A 121 3.38 -1.11 20.97
CA SER A 121 1.97 -1.40 20.69
C SER A 121 1.54 -1.19 19.24
N LEU A 122 2.00 -0.13 18.57
CA LEU A 122 1.65 0.18 17.17
C LEU A 122 2.13 -0.93 16.23
N GLY A 123 3.34 -1.45 16.43
CA GLY A 123 3.88 -2.55 15.63
C GLY A 123 3.07 -3.84 15.78
N LYS A 124 2.45 -4.09 16.93
CA LYS A 124 1.53 -5.22 17.15
C LYS A 124 0.20 -4.99 16.44
N ILE A 125 -0.42 -3.83 16.65
CA ILE A 125 -1.70 -3.49 16.01
C ILE A 125 -1.57 -3.47 14.48
N ARG A 126 -0.45 -2.99 13.93
CA ARG A 126 -0.17 -3.04 12.49
C ARG A 126 -0.14 -4.46 11.96
N LEU A 127 0.43 -5.39 12.72
CA LEU A 127 0.51 -6.79 12.31
C LEU A 127 -0.87 -7.43 12.35
N GLU A 128 -1.63 -7.19 13.42
CA GLU A 128 -3.03 -7.62 13.54
C GLU A 128 -3.92 -7.06 12.43
N ALA A 129 -3.85 -5.76 12.12
CA ALA A 129 -4.56 -5.20 10.97
C ALA A 129 -4.14 -5.82 9.62
N ALA A 130 -2.91 -6.33 9.51
CA ALA A 130 -2.42 -6.94 8.29
C ALA A 130 -2.79 -8.44 8.16
N THR A 131 -2.80 -9.18 9.26
CA THR A 131 -3.02 -10.65 9.29
C THR A 131 -4.42 -11.05 9.75
N GLY A 132 -5.02 -10.24 10.62
CA GLY A 132 -6.21 -10.55 11.42
C GLY A 132 -5.96 -11.63 12.49
N GLU A 133 -4.72 -11.72 12.96
CA GLU A 133 -4.32 -12.54 14.12
C GLU A 133 -4.15 -11.63 15.33
N ASP A 134 -4.54 -12.10 16.52
CA ASP A 134 -4.43 -11.35 17.77
C ASP A 134 -2.96 -11.12 18.15
N PHE A 135 -2.52 -9.86 18.10
CA PHE A 135 -1.20 -9.44 18.53
C PHE A 135 -1.25 -8.37 19.62
N SER A 136 -2.40 -7.74 19.84
CA SER A 136 -2.56 -6.60 20.72
C SER A 136 -3.88 -6.66 21.47
N PRO A 137 -3.90 -6.45 22.80
CA PRO A 137 -5.15 -6.34 23.55
C PRO A 137 -5.92 -5.04 23.29
N LEU A 138 -5.38 -4.14 22.44
CA LEU A 138 -5.93 -2.80 22.18
C LEU A 138 -6.95 -2.76 21.04
N VAL A 139 -6.98 -3.80 20.20
CA VAL A 139 -7.91 -3.93 19.08
C VAL A 139 -8.36 -5.40 18.98
N GLU A 140 -9.44 -5.66 18.24
CA GLU A 140 -9.86 -7.02 17.91
C GLU A 140 -10.20 -7.08 16.42
N ILE A 141 -9.22 -7.42 15.58
CA ILE A 141 -9.39 -7.54 14.13
C ILE A 141 -9.32 -9.02 13.75
N PRO A 142 -10.45 -9.67 13.43
CA PRO A 142 -10.45 -11.07 13.06
C PRO A 142 -9.90 -11.28 11.65
N GLN A 143 -9.45 -12.51 11.40
CA GLN A 143 -8.80 -12.92 10.15
C GLN A 143 -9.48 -12.42 8.87
N PRO A 144 -10.82 -12.52 8.69
CA PRO A 144 -11.48 -12.09 7.46
C PRO A 144 -11.35 -10.61 7.12
N ASP A 145 -11.05 -9.76 8.12
CA ASP A 145 -11.03 -8.31 8.01
C ASP A 145 -9.61 -7.73 7.91
N GLY A 146 -8.60 -8.56 8.16
CA GLY A 146 -7.19 -8.25 7.93
C GLY A 146 -6.81 -8.17 6.44
N MET A 147 -5.79 -7.36 6.13
CA MET A 147 -5.32 -7.12 4.75
C MET A 147 -5.05 -8.40 3.95
N LYS A 148 -4.43 -9.40 4.58
CA LYS A 148 -4.09 -10.70 3.98
C LYS A 148 -5.32 -11.42 3.45
N ALA A 149 -6.34 -11.65 4.29
CA ALA A 149 -7.55 -12.34 3.88
C ALA A 149 -8.35 -11.56 2.84
N ARG A 150 -8.46 -10.23 3.01
CA ARG A 150 -9.11 -9.33 2.03
C ARG A 150 -8.49 -9.47 0.63
N SER A 151 -7.16 -9.49 0.58
CA SER A 151 -6.42 -9.63 -0.67
C SER A 151 -6.63 -11.00 -1.33
N VAL A 152 -6.65 -12.09 -0.55
CA VAL A 152 -6.94 -13.44 -1.07
C VAL A 152 -8.34 -13.50 -1.69
N GLN A 153 -9.37 -13.03 -0.98
CA GLN A 153 -10.75 -13.05 -1.50
C GLN A 153 -10.87 -12.18 -2.76
N PHE A 154 -10.21 -11.04 -2.78
CA PHE A 154 -10.26 -10.17 -3.95
C PHE A 154 -9.58 -10.79 -5.17
N VAL A 155 -8.42 -11.42 -5.02
CA VAL A 155 -7.73 -12.13 -6.11
C VAL A 155 -8.54 -13.34 -6.61
N LYS A 156 -9.21 -14.08 -5.71
CA LYS A 156 -10.14 -15.16 -6.11
C LYS A 156 -11.25 -14.62 -6.99
N TRP A 157 -11.92 -13.56 -6.55
CA TRP A 157 -12.98 -12.92 -7.30
C TRP A 157 -12.49 -12.41 -8.67
N LEU A 158 -11.31 -11.80 -8.73
CA LEU A 158 -10.71 -11.33 -9.99
C LEU A 158 -10.39 -12.48 -10.95
N ALA A 159 -9.92 -13.63 -10.44
CA ALA A 159 -9.65 -14.81 -11.25
C ALA A 159 -10.92 -15.40 -11.88
N GLU A 160 -12.04 -15.35 -11.17
CA GLU A 160 -13.35 -15.77 -11.69
C GLU A 160 -13.96 -14.74 -12.63
N LYS A 161 -13.91 -13.45 -12.25
CA LYS A 161 -14.54 -12.34 -12.98
C LYS A 161 -13.81 -12.00 -14.27
N HIS A 162 -12.49 -12.16 -14.30
CA HIS A 162 -11.65 -11.81 -15.44
C HIS A 162 -10.50 -12.82 -15.66
N PRO A 163 -10.79 -14.03 -16.17
CA PRO A 163 -9.79 -15.06 -16.42
C PRO A 163 -8.68 -14.62 -17.39
N ALA A 164 -8.98 -13.73 -18.34
CA ALA A 164 -7.99 -13.19 -19.28
C ALA A 164 -6.86 -12.40 -18.57
N GLY A 165 -7.10 -11.90 -17.36
CA GLY A 165 -6.09 -11.23 -16.54
C GLY A 165 -5.14 -12.19 -15.84
N ARG A 166 -5.39 -13.50 -15.89
CA ARG A 166 -4.56 -14.56 -15.27
C ARG A 166 -4.29 -14.32 -13.78
N TRP A 167 -5.26 -13.84 -13.02
CA TRP A 167 -5.11 -13.51 -11.60
C TRP A 167 -4.83 -14.75 -10.74
N GLU A 168 -5.24 -15.94 -11.19
CA GLU A 168 -4.98 -17.23 -10.53
C GLU A 168 -3.49 -17.53 -10.35
N GLN A 169 -2.61 -16.89 -11.13
CA GLN A 169 -1.16 -17.03 -10.99
C GLN A 169 -0.61 -16.52 -9.65
N PHE A 170 -1.39 -15.72 -8.91
CA PHE A 170 -1.02 -15.20 -7.60
C PHE A 170 -1.57 -16.02 -6.45
N LEU A 171 -2.40 -17.04 -6.70
CA LEU A 171 -2.95 -17.91 -5.68
C LEU A 171 -2.03 -19.14 -5.46
N THR A 172 -1.99 -19.63 -4.22
CA THR A 172 -1.42 -20.94 -3.91
C THR A 172 -2.17 -22.06 -4.64
N ARG A 173 -1.60 -23.27 -4.70
CA ARG A 173 -2.20 -24.40 -5.43
C ARG A 173 -3.61 -24.76 -4.93
N ASP A 174 -3.81 -24.70 -3.62
CA ASP A 174 -5.10 -24.91 -2.95
C ASP A 174 -6.01 -23.67 -2.97
N LYS A 175 -5.51 -22.56 -3.53
CA LYS A 175 -6.16 -21.25 -3.60
C LYS A 175 -6.52 -20.65 -2.25
N ASN A 176 -5.96 -21.11 -1.12
CA ASN A 176 -6.32 -20.57 0.20
C ASN A 176 -5.48 -19.36 0.62
N ASP A 177 -4.37 -19.09 -0.06
CA ASP A 177 -3.51 -17.94 0.22
C ASP A 177 -2.95 -17.34 -1.09
N LEU A 178 -2.23 -16.23 -0.97
CA LEU A 178 -1.42 -15.66 -2.02
C LEU A 178 -0.04 -16.31 -2.06
N ARG A 179 0.55 -16.36 -3.26
CA ARG A 179 1.97 -16.59 -3.49
C ARG A 179 2.75 -15.34 -3.13
N TRP A 180 2.98 -15.12 -1.83
CA TRP A 180 3.62 -13.91 -1.31
C TRP A 180 5.01 -13.65 -1.91
N GLU A 181 5.72 -14.66 -2.37
CA GLU A 181 6.97 -14.55 -3.12
C GLU A 181 6.83 -13.82 -4.48
N ARG A 182 5.60 -13.58 -4.94
CA ARG A 182 5.25 -12.78 -6.13
C ARG A 182 4.60 -11.44 -5.79
N VAL A 183 4.37 -11.16 -4.50
CA VAL A 183 3.64 -9.98 -4.04
C VAL A 183 4.60 -8.85 -3.66
N ILE A 184 4.33 -7.67 -4.20
CA ILE A 184 4.92 -6.39 -3.79
C ILE A 184 3.93 -5.74 -2.83
N VAL A 185 4.33 -5.50 -1.58
CA VAL A 185 3.49 -4.77 -0.62
C VAL A 185 3.97 -3.32 -0.59
N ALA A 186 3.10 -2.40 -0.96
CA ALA A 186 3.44 -0.99 -1.13
C ALA A 186 2.46 -0.10 -0.35
N GLY A 187 2.93 1.02 0.15
CA GLY A 187 2.07 1.97 0.82
C GLY A 187 2.73 3.32 1.02
N ILE A 188 1.91 4.31 1.39
CA ILE A 188 2.36 5.63 1.83
C ILE A 188 1.97 5.88 3.28
N SER A 189 2.81 6.57 4.05
CA SER A 189 2.49 6.98 5.43
C SER A 189 2.12 5.79 6.31
N HIS A 190 0.91 5.74 6.87
CA HIS A 190 0.36 4.58 7.59
C HIS A 190 0.53 3.27 6.81
N GLY A 191 0.27 3.30 5.50
CA GLY A 191 0.42 2.16 4.60
C GLY A 191 1.85 1.69 4.44
N SER A 192 2.79 2.64 4.38
CA SER A 192 4.22 2.34 4.29
C SER A 192 4.69 1.63 5.56
N THR A 193 4.23 2.07 6.73
CA THR A 193 4.59 1.43 7.99
C THR A 193 3.99 0.03 8.10
N THR A 194 2.71 -0.14 7.76
CA THR A 194 2.08 -1.47 7.75
C THR A 194 2.74 -2.42 6.77
N ALA A 195 3.11 -1.95 5.56
CA ALA A 195 3.82 -2.76 4.57
C ALA A 195 5.15 -3.29 5.11
N ALA A 196 5.95 -2.41 5.71
CA ALA A 196 7.23 -2.77 6.30
C ALA A 196 7.07 -3.73 7.48
N ARG A 197 6.14 -3.44 8.40
CA ARG A 197 5.88 -4.27 9.58
C ARG A 197 5.40 -5.66 9.21
N PHE A 198 4.49 -5.76 8.24
CA PHE A 198 4.02 -7.03 7.69
C PHE A 198 5.17 -7.82 7.06
N ALA A 199 6.02 -7.17 6.28
CA ALA A 199 7.13 -7.84 5.61
C ALA A 199 8.22 -8.37 6.56
N LYS A 200 8.34 -7.82 7.79
CA LYS A 200 9.17 -8.42 8.84
C LYS A 200 8.65 -9.82 9.23
N HIS A 201 7.33 -10.04 9.15
CA HIS A 201 6.66 -11.28 9.57
C HIS A 201 6.36 -12.23 8.39
N GLN A 202 5.83 -11.72 7.28
CA GLN A 202 5.52 -12.48 6.06
C GLN A 202 6.56 -12.18 5.00
N ARG A 203 7.22 -13.21 4.46
CA ARG A 203 8.11 -13.06 3.31
C ARG A 203 7.33 -12.56 2.10
N VAL A 204 7.75 -11.45 1.51
CA VAL A 204 7.20 -10.89 0.26
C VAL A 204 8.27 -10.73 -0.82
N ALA A 205 7.85 -10.49 -2.07
CA ALA A 205 8.79 -10.26 -3.18
C ALA A 205 9.54 -8.93 -3.06
N ARG A 206 8.85 -7.89 -2.55
CA ARG A 206 9.34 -6.52 -2.44
C ARG A 206 8.47 -5.70 -1.49
N VAL A 207 9.09 -4.72 -0.83
CA VAL A 207 8.39 -3.68 -0.07
C VAL A 207 8.71 -2.32 -0.67
N VAL A 208 7.68 -1.51 -0.96
CA VAL A 208 7.84 -0.12 -1.41
C VAL A 208 7.24 0.82 -0.35
N MET A 209 8.10 1.66 0.22
CA MET A 209 7.83 2.51 1.37
C MET A 209 7.87 3.97 0.93
N LEU A 210 6.70 4.59 0.78
CA LEU A 210 6.58 6.01 0.45
C LEU A 210 6.30 6.80 1.73
N SER A 211 7.09 7.83 2.03
CA SER A 211 6.90 8.68 3.22
C SER A 211 6.72 7.88 4.52
N GLY A 212 7.63 6.93 4.74
CA GLY A 212 7.59 5.99 5.85
C GLY A 212 8.76 4.99 5.79
N PRO A 213 8.81 4.02 6.72
CA PRO A 213 7.90 3.78 7.85
C PRO A 213 7.94 4.86 8.93
N ARG A 214 6.83 5.04 9.62
CA ARG A 214 6.67 5.88 10.82
C ARG A 214 6.13 5.03 11.96
N ASP A 215 6.86 4.96 13.07
CA ASP A 215 6.49 4.45 14.40
C ASP A 215 7.71 4.78 15.28
N GLN A 216 7.91 6.09 15.49
CA GLN A 216 9.23 6.65 15.77
C GLN A 216 9.83 6.23 17.12
N LEU A 217 9.00 5.79 18.06
CA LEU A 217 9.43 5.33 19.38
C LEU A 217 9.55 3.79 19.47
N GLU A 218 9.17 3.08 18.41
CA GLU A 218 9.15 1.62 18.41
C GLU A 218 10.49 0.99 17.98
N SER A 219 10.64 -0.27 18.37
CA SER A 219 11.82 -1.09 18.11
C SER A 219 11.64 -2.13 17.00
N TRP A 220 10.40 -2.38 16.55
CA TRP A 220 10.11 -3.48 15.62
C TRP A 220 10.84 -3.39 14.29
N GLN A 221 11.22 -2.18 13.85
CA GLN A 221 11.97 -1.96 12.63
C GLN A 221 13.28 -2.76 12.64
N GLY A 222 13.90 -2.89 13.82
CA GLY A 222 15.14 -3.63 14.06
C GLY A 222 14.98 -5.12 14.35
N PHE A 223 13.76 -5.68 14.33
CA PHE A 223 13.57 -7.13 14.49
C PHE A 223 14.21 -7.92 13.35
N GLU A 224 14.34 -9.23 13.47
CA GLU A 224 14.68 -10.06 12.31
C GLU A 224 13.58 -9.94 11.23
N SER A 225 13.99 -9.98 9.96
CA SER A 225 13.07 -9.86 8.83
C SER A 225 13.00 -11.15 8.03
N VAL A 226 11.81 -11.74 7.90
CA VAL A 226 11.60 -12.90 7.03
C VAL A 226 11.72 -12.50 5.54
N THR A 227 11.37 -11.25 5.19
CA THR A 227 11.69 -10.65 3.89
C THR A 227 13.15 -10.16 3.89
N PRO A 228 13.99 -10.55 2.91
CA PRO A 228 15.35 -10.05 2.83
C PRO A 228 15.41 -8.51 2.78
N GLU A 229 16.30 -7.90 3.56
CA GLU A 229 16.38 -6.45 3.73
C GLU A 229 16.64 -5.71 2.39
N ASN A 230 17.33 -6.35 1.44
CA ASN A 230 17.57 -5.80 0.09
C ASN A 230 16.29 -5.70 -0.78
N CYS A 231 15.17 -6.26 -0.33
CA CYS A 231 13.87 -6.17 -1.01
C CYS A 231 13.03 -4.95 -0.56
N TYR A 232 13.52 -4.15 0.38
CA TYR A 232 12.86 -2.94 0.86
C TYR A 232 13.39 -1.71 0.12
N PHE A 233 12.49 -0.82 -0.30
CA PHE A 233 12.84 0.42 -1.00
C PHE A 233 12.09 1.60 -0.37
N GLY A 234 12.82 2.64 0.04
CA GLY A 234 12.28 3.86 0.62
C GLY A 234 12.35 5.05 -0.35
N PHE A 235 11.30 5.86 -0.38
CA PHE A 235 11.29 7.16 -1.05
C PHE A 235 10.47 8.17 -0.25
N THR A 236 11.03 9.37 -0.03
CA THR A 236 10.35 10.46 0.67
C THR A 236 10.87 11.83 0.25
N HIS A 237 10.20 12.89 0.67
CA HIS A 237 10.63 14.27 0.45
C HIS A 237 11.34 14.81 1.70
N VAL A 238 12.41 15.60 1.54
CA VAL A 238 13.22 16.10 2.67
C VAL A 238 12.46 17.06 3.60
N LEU A 239 11.45 17.77 3.07
CA LEU A 239 10.52 18.60 3.86
C LEU A 239 9.34 17.83 4.48
N ASP A 240 9.24 16.51 4.31
CA ASP A 240 8.26 15.73 5.06
C ASP A 240 8.61 15.79 6.55
N THR A 241 7.63 16.05 7.41
CA THR A 241 7.84 16.09 8.87
C THR A 241 8.37 14.78 9.45
N GLY A 242 8.12 13.63 8.80
CA GLY A 242 8.76 12.38 9.20
C GLY A 242 10.22 12.28 8.81
N TRP A 243 10.67 13.04 7.81
CA TRP A 243 12.08 13.19 7.48
C TRP A 243 12.76 14.16 8.43
N THR A 244 12.22 15.36 8.60
CA THR A 244 12.81 16.40 9.48
C THR A 244 12.82 16.02 10.96
N GLY A 245 11.97 15.09 11.38
CA GLY A 245 11.97 14.51 12.74
C GLY A 245 12.81 13.24 12.87
N ASP A 246 13.65 12.92 11.89
CA ASP A 246 14.49 11.72 11.84
C ASP A 246 13.75 10.37 11.86
N HIS A 247 12.41 10.36 11.77
CA HIS A 247 11.63 9.12 11.83
C HIS A 247 11.99 8.15 10.68
N TYR A 248 12.19 8.69 9.48
CA TYR A 248 12.43 7.89 8.27
C TYR A 248 13.88 7.43 8.16
N CYS A 249 14.87 8.31 8.34
CA CYS A 249 16.28 7.91 8.34
C CYS A 249 16.49 6.84 9.43
N ARG A 250 15.96 7.05 10.64
CA ARG A 250 16.05 6.07 11.74
C ARG A 250 15.44 4.74 11.35
N SER A 251 14.21 4.74 10.84
CA SER A 251 13.51 3.52 10.43
C SER A 251 14.27 2.77 9.33
N TRP A 252 14.81 3.49 8.34
CA TRP A 252 15.58 2.90 7.25
C TRP A 252 16.90 2.27 7.73
N GLN A 253 17.57 2.88 8.70
CA GLN A 253 18.78 2.32 9.32
C GLN A 253 18.47 1.09 10.18
N MET A 254 17.38 1.13 10.95
CA MET A 254 16.92 -0.04 11.72
C MET A 254 16.48 -1.21 10.83
N LEU A 255 15.95 -0.92 9.64
CA LEU A 255 15.67 -1.92 8.62
C LEU A 255 16.93 -2.43 7.89
N GLY A 256 18.11 -1.85 8.15
CA GLY A 256 19.38 -2.24 7.54
C GLY A 256 19.59 -1.73 6.12
N LEU A 257 18.83 -0.74 5.65
CA LEU A 257 18.89 -0.31 4.24
C LEU A 257 20.24 0.31 3.83
N ASN A 258 21.01 0.82 4.79
CA ASN A 258 22.36 1.33 4.57
C ASN A 258 23.34 0.26 4.07
N LYS A 259 23.03 -1.03 4.25
CA LYS A 259 23.79 -2.15 3.69
C LYS A 259 23.67 -2.27 2.16
N PHE A 260 22.74 -1.53 1.55
CA PHE A 260 22.40 -1.64 0.11
C PHE A 260 22.49 -0.31 -0.63
N GLY A 261 23.36 0.60 -0.18
CA GLY A 261 23.63 1.88 -0.83
C GLY A 261 23.48 3.09 0.10
N PRO A 262 24.06 4.24 -0.27
CA PRO A 262 23.96 5.50 0.46
C PRO A 262 22.54 6.07 0.41
N LEU A 263 22.25 7.08 1.24
CA LEU A 263 21.10 7.95 1.01
C LEU A 263 21.33 8.73 -0.30
N VAL A 264 20.34 8.76 -1.20
CA VAL A 264 20.48 9.36 -2.53
C VAL A 264 19.41 10.41 -2.77
N ASP A 265 19.83 11.63 -3.09
CA ASP A 265 18.98 12.65 -3.70
C ASP A 265 18.78 12.35 -5.19
N VAL A 266 17.55 11.99 -5.55
CA VAL A 266 17.15 11.61 -6.91
C VAL A 266 17.10 12.79 -7.87
N ASP A 267 17.05 14.02 -7.36
CA ASP A 267 17.04 15.23 -8.20
C ASP A 267 18.46 15.59 -8.68
N GLN A 268 19.49 15.05 -8.03
CA GLN A 268 20.90 15.25 -8.36
C GLN A 268 21.58 14.00 -8.92
N THR A 269 20.98 12.83 -8.73
CA THR A 269 21.57 11.54 -9.11
C THR A 269 20.70 10.87 -10.17
N PRO A 270 21.22 10.55 -11.37
CA PRO A 270 20.44 9.89 -12.39
C PRO A 270 20.15 8.43 -12.03
N PHE A 271 19.13 7.86 -12.68
CA PHE A 271 18.88 6.42 -12.68
C PHE A 271 20.16 5.64 -13.05
N PRO A 272 20.53 4.53 -12.37
CA PRO A 272 19.75 3.78 -11.39
C PRO A 272 20.03 4.15 -9.92
N TYR A 273 20.37 5.41 -9.62
CA TYR A 273 20.50 5.92 -8.24
C TYR A 273 21.52 5.15 -7.39
N GLY A 274 22.64 4.76 -8.01
CA GLY A 274 23.65 3.92 -7.35
C GLY A 274 23.14 2.57 -6.86
N ASN A 275 21.99 2.10 -7.36
CA ASN A 275 21.25 0.92 -6.88
C ASN A 275 20.85 0.99 -5.39
N SER A 276 20.71 2.20 -4.83
CA SER A 276 20.35 2.42 -3.43
C SER A 276 18.91 2.01 -3.09
N ARG A 277 18.67 1.65 -1.82
CA ARG A 277 17.34 1.43 -1.24
C ARG A 277 16.77 2.65 -0.51
N ARG A 278 17.53 3.75 -0.41
CA ARG A 278 17.21 4.95 0.37
C ARG A 278 17.20 6.17 -0.55
N LEU A 279 16.03 6.52 -1.06
CA LEU A 279 15.88 7.64 -2.00
C LEU A 279 15.17 8.82 -1.33
N ILE A 280 15.64 10.03 -1.58
CA ILE A 280 15.00 11.28 -1.18
C ILE A 280 14.90 12.22 -2.37
N THR A 281 14.01 13.20 -2.26
CA THR A 281 13.89 14.33 -3.19
C THR A 281 13.83 15.64 -2.42
N ASN A 282 14.41 16.69 -3.01
CA ASN A 282 14.29 18.08 -2.63
C ASN A 282 13.54 18.92 -3.69
N GLY A 283 12.72 18.26 -4.51
CA GLY A 283 11.96 18.90 -5.57
C GLY A 283 10.97 19.94 -5.03
N ASP A 284 10.65 20.95 -5.82
CA ASP A 284 9.87 22.09 -5.31
C ASP A 284 8.42 21.71 -4.95
N VAL A 285 8.15 21.71 -3.64
CA VAL A 285 6.82 21.54 -3.03
C VAL A 285 6.24 22.86 -2.50
N GLY A 286 6.85 24.00 -2.81
CA GLY A 286 6.44 25.32 -2.34
C GLY A 286 6.62 25.51 -0.83
N ASN A 287 7.69 24.91 -0.27
CA ASN A 287 7.98 24.90 1.16
C ASN A 287 6.79 24.43 2.03
N ASN A 288 6.02 23.47 1.53
CA ASN A 288 4.81 22.96 2.20
C ASN A 288 5.03 21.52 2.69
N PRO A 289 5.21 21.29 4.01
CA PRO A 289 5.40 19.95 4.56
C PRO A 289 4.23 18.99 4.31
N ASN A 290 3.00 19.48 4.23
CA ASN A 290 1.83 18.64 3.93
C ASN A 290 1.85 18.15 2.48
N ARG A 291 2.29 19.01 1.55
CA ARG A 291 2.52 18.59 0.17
C ARG A 291 3.71 17.63 0.09
N ALA A 292 4.81 17.94 0.79
CA ALA A 292 6.00 17.10 0.87
C ALA A 292 5.65 15.66 1.27
N HIS A 293 4.79 15.50 2.28
CA HIS A 293 4.34 14.19 2.74
C HIS A 293 3.69 13.35 1.63
N GLY A 294 2.89 13.98 0.76
CA GLY A 294 2.25 13.31 -0.37
C GLY A 294 3.12 13.23 -1.63
N ALA A 295 4.26 13.93 -1.70
CA ALA A 295 5.02 14.09 -2.93
C ALA A 295 5.73 12.80 -3.38
N ALA A 296 5.98 11.86 -2.47
CA ALA A 296 6.61 10.58 -2.77
C ALA A 296 5.74 9.64 -3.62
N ALA A 297 4.42 9.85 -3.65
CA ALA A 297 3.50 9.09 -4.49
C ALA A 297 3.07 9.92 -5.72
N PRO A 298 2.80 9.26 -6.87
CA PRO A 298 2.25 9.95 -8.03
C PRO A 298 0.86 10.49 -7.69
N GLY A 299 0.57 11.73 -8.08
CA GLY A 299 -0.72 12.37 -7.82
C GLY A 299 -0.65 13.89 -7.69
N GLY A 300 -1.63 14.47 -7.00
CA GLY A 300 -1.76 15.92 -6.87
C GLY A 300 -0.58 16.61 -6.17
N SER A 301 0.00 15.95 -5.17
CA SER A 301 1.11 16.49 -4.37
C SER A 301 2.50 16.29 -4.99
N ALA A 302 2.62 15.39 -5.99
CA ALA A 302 3.88 15.08 -6.64
C ALA A 302 4.57 16.34 -7.19
N VAL A 303 5.89 16.29 -7.26
CA VAL A 303 6.69 17.32 -7.93
C VAL A 303 6.44 17.21 -9.44
N LYS A 304 6.25 18.36 -10.09
CA LYS A 304 5.93 18.44 -11.51
C LYS A 304 6.98 19.28 -12.24
N ALA A 305 7.31 18.88 -13.46
CA ALA A 305 8.06 19.71 -14.37
C ALA A 305 7.20 20.86 -14.91
N ALA A 306 7.84 21.80 -15.63
CA ALA A 306 7.16 22.98 -16.18
C ALA A 306 6.03 22.64 -17.17
N ASP A 307 6.12 21.49 -17.85
CA ASP A 307 5.09 20.98 -18.76
C ASP A 307 3.95 20.23 -18.04
N GLY A 308 3.99 20.15 -16.70
CA GLY A 308 3.01 19.46 -15.88
C GLY A 308 3.23 17.95 -15.74
N SER A 309 4.25 17.38 -16.40
CA SER A 309 4.62 15.98 -16.21
C SER A 309 5.12 15.72 -14.79
N LEU A 310 4.90 14.50 -14.28
CA LEU A 310 5.36 14.15 -12.94
C LEU A 310 6.87 13.85 -12.96
N LEU A 311 7.63 14.56 -12.13
CA LEU A 311 9.10 14.58 -12.20
C LEU A 311 9.74 13.21 -11.88
N HIS A 312 9.13 12.45 -10.96
CA HIS A 312 9.75 11.25 -10.37
C HIS A 312 9.34 9.93 -11.03
N GLU A 313 8.99 9.94 -12.32
CA GLU A 313 8.59 8.73 -13.07
C GLU A 313 9.61 7.60 -12.97
N ASP A 314 10.89 7.91 -13.17
CA ASP A 314 11.97 6.92 -13.09
C ASP A 314 12.20 6.41 -11.67
N VAL A 315 11.90 7.21 -10.65
CA VAL A 315 11.94 6.78 -9.25
C VAL A 315 10.86 5.72 -9.01
N TRP A 316 9.61 5.98 -9.39
CA TRP A 316 8.55 4.97 -9.24
C TRP A 316 8.86 3.70 -10.03
N ARG A 317 9.34 3.82 -11.27
CA ARG A 317 9.78 2.65 -12.05
C ARG A 317 10.87 1.87 -11.33
N TYR A 318 11.88 2.56 -10.79
CA TYR A 318 12.97 1.96 -10.02
C TYR A 318 12.44 1.21 -8.79
N LEU A 319 11.65 1.88 -7.96
CA LEU A 319 11.09 1.33 -6.72
C LEU A 319 10.28 0.04 -6.97
N PHE A 320 9.53 -0.04 -8.07
CA PHE A 320 8.67 -1.20 -8.34
C PHE A 320 9.32 -2.29 -9.21
N THR A 321 10.36 -1.99 -9.99
CA THR A 321 10.88 -2.94 -11.01
C THR A 321 12.37 -3.23 -10.95
N HIS A 322 13.17 -2.40 -10.28
CA HIS A 322 14.63 -2.58 -10.24
C HIS A 322 15.01 -3.92 -9.60
N PRO A 323 15.93 -4.72 -10.17
CA PRO A 323 16.28 -6.04 -9.64
C PRO A 323 16.74 -5.99 -8.17
N VAL A 324 16.11 -6.77 -7.30
CA VAL A 324 16.41 -6.75 -5.84
C VAL A 324 17.83 -7.24 -5.52
N GLY A 325 18.45 -8.04 -6.40
CA GLY A 325 19.84 -8.48 -6.27
C GLY A 325 20.89 -7.47 -6.76
N ARG A 326 20.47 -6.35 -7.35
CA ARG A 326 21.37 -5.22 -7.67
C ARG A 326 21.26 -4.19 -6.55
N THR A 327 22.34 -3.99 -5.82
CA THR A 327 22.41 -3.15 -4.62
C THR A 327 23.60 -2.22 -4.72
N GLY A 328 23.51 -1.05 -4.07
CA GLY A 328 24.66 -0.17 -3.88
C GLY A 328 25.60 -0.70 -2.80
N ASP A 329 26.78 -0.09 -2.70
CA ASP A 329 27.77 -0.45 -1.69
C ASP A 329 27.26 -0.13 -0.27
N PRO A 330 27.55 -0.98 0.72
CA PRO A 330 27.17 -0.73 2.10
C PRO A 330 27.90 0.51 2.62
N VAL A 331 27.19 1.33 3.39
CA VAL A 331 27.76 2.50 4.06
C VAL A 331 27.45 2.47 5.57
N PRO A 332 28.20 3.22 6.40
CA PRO A 332 27.86 3.40 7.81
C PRO A 332 26.48 4.03 8.01
N PHE A 333 26.03 4.09 9.27
CA PHE A 333 24.87 4.90 9.62
C PHE A 333 25.17 6.39 9.39
N ASP A 334 24.17 7.10 8.91
CA ASP A 334 24.06 8.54 8.73
C ASP A 334 24.28 9.21 10.09
N ALA A 335 25.32 10.04 10.19
CA ALA A 335 25.79 10.62 11.46
C ALA A 335 24.85 11.70 12.01
N ASP A 336 24.02 12.29 11.14
CA ASP A 336 23.05 13.34 11.42
C ASP A 336 21.65 12.80 11.76
N CYS A 337 21.45 11.49 11.71
CA CYS A 337 20.16 10.87 12.02
C CYS A 337 20.05 10.48 13.50
N THR A 338 19.09 11.08 14.22
CA THR A 338 18.84 10.75 15.63
C THR A 338 18.19 9.36 15.78
N MET A 339 18.92 8.42 16.38
CA MET A 339 18.47 7.03 16.52
C MET A 339 17.60 6.75 17.75
N ASP A 340 17.78 7.51 18.82
CA ASP A 340 16.93 7.44 20.02
C ASP A 340 16.06 8.69 20.12
N LEU A 341 14.76 8.52 19.82
CA LEU A 341 13.78 9.59 19.77
C LEU A 341 12.91 9.65 21.05
N LYS A 342 13.26 8.88 22.09
CA LYS A 342 12.50 8.87 23.35
C LYS A 342 12.81 10.05 24.28
N ASN A 343 13.75 10.92 23.91
CA ASN A 343 14.28 11.99 24.77
C ASN A 343 13.88 13.38 24.28
#